data_AF-A0A0M3IVQ4-F1
#
_entry.id   AF-A0A0M3IVQ4-F1
#
_cell.length_a   1.000
_cell.length_b   1.000
_cell.length_c   1.000
_cell.angle_alpha   90.00
_cell.angle_beta   90.00
_cell.angle_gamma   90.00
#
_symmetry.space_group_name_H-M   'P 1'
#
loop_
_entity.id
_entity.type
_entity.pdbx_description
1 polymer ?
#
loop_
_entity_poly.entity_id
_entity_poly.type
_entity_poly.pdbx_seq_one_letter_code
_entity_poly.pdbx_strand_id
1 'polypeptide(L)'
;EEKGNLAGGKFFFFKFQLTYVQENGAQSERLTQNWMCQLISAVRYMHMRWIAHRDLKLENILLFADKSVKIADFGFCREVKSEADMSFTFCGSKAYSAPEILLGRAYPPFKADEEKGNLAGGKFFFFKFQLTYVQENGAQSERLTQNWMCQLISAVRYMHMRWIAHRDLKLENILLFADKSVKIADFGFCREVKSEADMSFTFCGSKAYSAPEILLGRAYPPFKADVWSLGVIAFVIVTNRMPFDERVSSNTIIVNAQQERSYHYPRNLMISEACQQTIDTMMTFDYENRPNIHEAMNLPWFDIMKTFRRPRNDVHDAFKQHY
;
A
#
# COMPACT_ATOMS: atom_id res chain seq x y z
N GLU A 1 -30.18 -13.87 12.17
CA GLU A 1 -30.71 -15.03 11.43
C GLU A 1 -30.17 -15.01 10.02
N GLU A 2 -29.99 -16.19 9.44
CA GLU A 2 -29.08 -16.53 8.34
C GLU A 2 -29.50 -16.01 6.96
N LYS A 3 -28.53 -15.71 6.08
CA LYS A 3 -28.09 -16.58 4.97
C LYS A 3 -27.14 -15.85 4.01
N GLY A 4 -26.06 -16.52 3.64
CA GLY A 4 -25.14 -16.08 2.59
C GLY A 4 -23.82 -16.84 2.55
N ASN A 5 -23.88 -18.17 2.59
CA ASN A 5 -22.74 -19.05 2.37
C ASN A 5 -22.27 -18.90 0.91
N LEU A 6 -21.18 -18.17 0.68
CA LEU A 6 -20.47 -18.13 -0.61
C LEU A 6 -19.06 -18.67 -0.41
N ALA A 7 -18.80 -19.75 -1.12
CA ALA A 7 -17.64 -20.60 -1.03
C ALA A 7 -16.30 -19.89 -1.33
N GLY A 8 -15.25 -20.31 -0.61
CA GLY A 8 -13.91 -20.49 -1.17
C GLY A 8 -12.96 -19.29 -1.24
N GLY A 9 -13.34 -18.10 -0.82
CA GLY A 9 -12.41 -16.99 -0.61
C GLY A 9 -12.00 -16.90 0.85
N LYS A 10 -10.70 -16.96 1.19
CA LYS A 10 -10.24 -16.48 2.50
C LYS A 10 -10.46 -14.96 2.54
N PHE A 11 -11.66 -14.54 2.92
CA PHE A 11 -12.02 -13.14 3.11
C PHE A 11 -11.27 -12.66 4.36
N PHE A 12 -10.24 -11.84 4.17
CA PHE A 12 -9.52 -11.22 5.27
C PHE A 12 -10.40 -10.12 5.87
N PHE A 13 -11.20 -10.49 6.87
CA PHE A 13 -11.78 -9.53 7.81
C PHE A 13 -10.65 -9.11 8.75
N PHE A 14 -10.29 -7.84 8.73
CA PHE A 14 -9.41 -7.23 9.72
C PHE A 14 -10.07 -6.02 10.36
N LYS A 15 -9.80 -5.80 11.63
CA LYS A 15 -10.22 -4.63 12.40
C LYS A 15 -9.00 -4.04 13.09
N PHE A 16 -8.93 -2.73 13.20
CA PHE A 16 -7.90 -2.12 14.03
C PHE A 16 -8.07 -2.53 15.48
N GLN A 17 -6.98 -2.93 16.12
CA GLN A 17 -7.01 -3.46 17.49
C GLN A 17 -7.61 -2.43 18.46
N LEU A 18 -7.28 -1.14 18.30
CA LEU A 18 -7.87 -0.08 19.11
C LEU A 18 -9.41 -0.05 19.01
N THR A 19 -9.96 -0.07 17.80
CA THR A 19 -11.40 -0.05 17.57
C THR A 19 -12.07 -1.29 18.17
N TYR A 20 -11.45 -2.45 18.04
CA TYR A 20 -11.96 -3.69 18.63
C TYR A 20 -12.01 -3.61 20.16
N VAL A 21 -10.95 -3.11 20.80
CA VAL A 21 -10.88 -2.97 22.27
C VAL A 21 -11.87 -1.92 22.79
N GLN A 22 -12.06 -0.82 22.06
CA GLN A 22 -13.05 0.21 22.44
C GLN A 22 -14.49 -0.32 22.44
N GLU A 23 -14.82 -1.19 21.48
CA GLU A 23 -16.16 -1.79 21.37
C GLU A 23 -16.40 -2.97 22.32
N ASN A 24 -15.37 -3.79 22.55
CA ASN A 24 -15.50 -5.06 23.28
C ASN A 24 -14.92 -4.98 24.71
N GLY A 25 -14.45 -3.80 25.12
CA GLY A 25 -13.78 -3.59 26.39
C GLY A 25 -12.41 -4.27 26.51
N ALA A 26 -11.90 -4.32 27.73
CA ALA A 26 -10.65 -4.99 28.04
C ALA A 26 -10.72 -6.49 27.71
N GLN A 27 -9.65 -7.00 27.11
CA GLN A 27 -9.59 -8.40 26.67
C GLN A 27 -8.98 -9.29 27.76
N SER A 28 -9.33 -10.58 27.74
CA SER A 28 -8.77 -11.55 28.68
C SER A 28 -7.24 -11.59 28.60
N GLU A 29 -6.59 -11.79 29.75
CA GLU A 29 -5.13 -11.90 29.86
C GLU A 29 -4.54 -12.90 28.84
N ARG A 30 -5.16 -14.08 28.70
CA ARG A 30 -4.73 -15.11 27.74
C ARG A 30 -4.75 -14.63 26.28
N LEU A 31 -5.76 -13.87 25.90
CA LEU A 31 -5.86 -13.31 24.54
C LEU A 31 -4.83 -12.20 24.33
N THR A 32 -4.67 -11.33 25.33
CA THR A 32 -3.65 -10.28 25.34
C THR A 32 -2.24 -10.87 25.24
N GLN A 33 -1.94 -11.93 25.97
CA GLN A 33 -0.67 -12.65 25.91
C GLN A 33 -0.42 -13.22 24.50
N ASN A 34 -1.42 -13.86 23.89
CA ASN A 34 -1.32 -14.38 22.53
C ASN A 34 -1.04 -13.28 21.49
N TRP A 35 -1.66 -12.11 21.65
CA TRP A 35 -1.39 -10.96 20.79
C TRP A 35 0.03 -10.40 21.01
N MET A 36 0.45 -10.26 22.27
CA MET A 36 1.80 -9.80 22.60
C MET A 36 2.88 -10.74 22.04
N CYS A 37 2.71 -12.06 22.13
CA CYS A 37 3.65 -13.02 21.55
C CYS A 37 3.78 -12.84 20.03
N GLN A 38 2.67 -12.63 19.32
CA GLN A 38 2.69 -12.39 17.87
C GLN A 38 3.36 -11.07 17.52
N LEU A 39 3.06 -9.99 18.25
CA LEU A 39 3.67 -8.68 18.05
C LEU A 39 5.16 -8.69 18.34
N ILE A 40 5.59 -9.26 19.47
CA ILE A 40 7.01 -9.40 19.83
C ILE A 40 7.74 -10.22 18.78
N SER A 41 7.16 -11.33 18.31
CA SER A 41 7.75 -12.13 17.23
C SER A 41 7.90 -11.34 15.93
N ALA A 42 6.93 -10.50 15.59
CA ALA A 42 6.97 -9.65 14.40
C ALA A 42 8.02 -8.53 14.53
N VAL A 43 8.09 -7.86 15.68
CA VAL A 43 9.10 -6.82 15.96
C VAL A 43 10.50 -7.42 15.98
N ARG A 44 10.70 -8.57 16.64
CA ARG A 44 11.98 -9.30 16.62
C ARG A 44 12.41 -9.61 15.19
N TYR A 45 11.48 -10.09 14.37
CA TYR A 45 11.75 -10.35 12.96
C TYR A 45 12.21 -9.10 12.20
N MET A 46 11.56 -7.94 12.44
CA MET A 46 11.98 -6.67 11.85
C MET A 46 13.40 -6.28 12.28
N HIS A 47 13.70 -6.36 13.58
CA HIS A 47 15.04 -6.03 14.13
C HIS A 47 16.14 -6.96 13.59
N MET A 48 15.89 -8.27 13.50
CA MET A 48 16.84 -9.23 12.89
C MET A 48 17.16 -8.90 11.42
N ARG A 49 16.27 -8.17 10.75
CA ARG A 49 16.42 -7.73 9.36
C ARG A 49 16.85 -6.28 9.24
N TRP A 50 17.27 -5.69 10.35
CA TRP A 50 17.71 -4.31 10.43
C TRP A 50 16.62 -3.29 10.06
N ILE A 51 15.35 -3.60 10.34
CA ILE A 51 14.21 -2.70 10.10
C ILE A 51 13.64 -2.27 11.44
N ALA A 52 13.54 -0.95 11.63
CA ALA A 52 12.83 -0.36 12.76
C ALA A 52 11.45 0.13 12.29
N HIS A 53 10.37 -0.28 12.97
CA HIS A 53 9.01 0.14 12.62
C HIS A 53 8.75 1.64 12.91
N ARG A 54 9.23 2.11 14.06
CA ARG A 54 9.18 3.50 14.55
C ARG A 54 7.78 4.12 14.80
N ASP A 55 6.68 3.46 14.47
CA ASP A 55 5.32 3.88 14.89
C ASP A 55 4.44 2.70 15.33
N LEU A 56 4.92 1.92 16.29
CA LEU A 56 4.13 0.81 16.86
C LEU A 56 3.10 1.36 17.84
N LYS A 57 1.83 1.20 17.50
CA LYS A 57 0.67 1.66 18.28
C LYS A 57 -0.54 0.80 17.98
N LEU A 58 -1.58 0.87 18.82
CA LEU A 58 -2.78 0.02 18.69
C LEU A 58 -3.55 0.27 17.39
N GLU A 59 -3.45 1.48 16.85
CA GLU A 59 -4.00 1.90 15.57
C GLU A 59 -3.24 1.26 14.39
N ASN A 60 -2.03 0.77 14.61
CA ASN A 60 -1.19 0.15 13.59
C ASN A 60 -1.14 -1.38 13.74
N ILE A 61 -2.09 -1.95 14.47
CA ILE A 61 -2.23 -3.40 14.66
C ILE A 61 -3.58 -3.84 14.11
N LEU A 62 -3.53 -4.76 13.15
CA LEU A 62 -4.70 -5.38 12.53
C LEU A 62 -5.02 -6.69 13.21
N LEU A 63 -6.24 -6.81 13.73
CA LEU A 63 -6.81 -8.04 14.26
C LEU A 63 -7.58 -8.76 13.16
N PHE A 64 -7.28 -10.03 12.94
CA PHE A 64 -7.93 -10.88 11.94
C PHE A 64 -9.04 -11.73 12.55
N ALA A 65 -9.95 -12.23 11.71
CA ALA A 65 -11.06 -13.11 12.13
C ALA A 65 -10.62 -14.39 12.84
N ASP A 66 -9.41 -14.89 12.55
CA ASP A 66 -8.78 -16.02 13.23
C ASP A 66 -8.13 -15.63 14.59
N LYS A 67 -8.37 -14.40 15.06
CA LYS A 67 -7.80 -13.80 16.26
C LYS A 67 -6.28 -13.59 16.21
N SER A 68 -5.66 -13.72 15.03
CA SER A 68 -4.27 -13.33 14.83
C SER A 68 -4.13 -11.81 14.74
N VAL A 69 -2.97 -11.29 15.12
CA VAL A 69 -2.63 -9.86 14.99
C VAL A 69 -1.47 -9.69 14.05
N LYS A 70 -1.52 -8.64 13.23
CA LYS A 70 -0.40 -8.23 12.36
C LYS A 70 -0.13 -6.76 12.51
N ILE A 71 1.15 -6.41 12.47
CA ILE A 71 1.61 -5.04 12.36
C ILE A 71 1.25 -4.52 10.98
N ALA A 72 0.71 -3.31 10.92
CA ALA A 72 0.40 -2.54 9.73
C ALA A 72 0.99 -1.14 9.85
N ASP A 73 0.79 -0.33 8.81
CA ASP A 73 1.34 1.01 8.70
C ASP A 73 2.87 1.04 8.87
N PHE A 74 3.51 0.56 7.80
CA PHE A 74 4.97 0.58 7.69
C PHE A 74 5.48 1.95 7.22
N GLY A 75 4.65 3.00 7.12
CA GLY A 75 5.03 4.29 6.52
C GLY A 75 6.21 4.98 7.23
N PHE A 76 6.39 4.71 8.52
CA PHE A 76 7.54 5.20 9.30
C PHE A 76 8.70 4.21 9.40
N CYS A 77 8.61 3.04 8.78
CA CYS A 77 9.69 2.07 8.85
C CYS A 77 10.99 2.61 8.26
N ARG A 78 12.10 2.20 8.85
CA ARG A 78 13.44 2.58 8.38
C ARG A 78 14.35 1.37 8.39
N GLU A 79 15.09 1.20 7.31
CA GLU A 79 16.24 0.31 7.24
C GLU A 79 17.43 0.96 7.97
N VAL A 80 18.06 0.17 8.84
CA VAL A 80 19.18 0.56 9.70
C VAL A 80 20.44 -0.03 9.07
N LYS A 81 21.35 0.83 8.61
CA LYS A 81 22.51 0.37 7.81
C LYS A 81 23.62 -0.26 8.65
N SER A 82 23.72 0.12 9.93
CA SER A 82 24.72 -0.39 10.87
C SER A 82 24.30 -0.09 12.31
N GLU A 83 24.96 -0.70 13.28
CA GLU A 83 24.74 -0.41 14.71
C GLU A 83 25.04 1.06 15.08
N ALA A 84 25.85 1.73 14.26
CA ALA A 84 26.13 3.16 14.39
C ALA A 84 25.14 4.06 13.64
N ASP A 85 24.15 3.49 12.92
CA ASP A 85 23.15 4.24 12.16
C ASP A 85 22.09 4.83 13.09
N MET A 86 22.44 5.98 13.68
CA MET A 86 21.60 6.69 14.63
C MET A 86 20.42 7.38 13.94
N SER A 87 19.28 7.35 14.60
CA SER A 87 18.12 8.12 14.18
C SER A 87 18.07 9.45 14.92
N PHE A 88 17.86 10.53 14.16
CA PHE A 88 17.74 11.91 14.65
C PHE A 88 16.33 12.47 14.41
N THR A 89 15.53 11.78 13.60
CA THR A 89 14.22 12.25 13.17
C THR A 89 13.15 11.74 14.12
N PHE A 90 12.46 12.68 14.79
CA PHE A 90 11.21 12.37 15.46
C PHE A 90 10.18 11.92 14.41
N CYS A 91 9.65 10.72 14.56
CA CYS A 91 8.62 10.16 13.70
C CYS A 91 7.69 9.27 14.54
N GLY A 92 6.43 9.16 14.12
CA GLY A 92 5.40 8.43 14.85
C GLY A 92 4.66 9.25 15.92
N SER A 93 3.90 8.54 16.74
CA SER A 93 2.90 9.12 17.63
C SER A 93 3.47 9.44 19.01
N LYS A 94 3.43 10.71 19.45
CA LYS A 94 4.06 11.20 20.72
C LYS A 94 3.73 10.36 21.95
N ALA A 95 2.48 9.92 22.08
CA ALA A 95 2.02 9.13 23.24
C ALA A 95 2.65 7.73 23.34
N TYR A 96 3.18 7.22 22.22
CA TYR A 96 3.80 5.90 22.11
C TYR A 96 5.32 5.98 21.86
N SER A 97 5.87 7.21 21.81
CA SER A 97 7.29 7.43 21.55
C SER A 97 8.12 7.21 22.82
N ALA A 98 9.27 6.55 22.67
CA ALA A 98 10.23 6.38 23.75
C ALA A 98 10.81 7.74 24.21
N PRO A 99 11.21 7.89 25.49
CA PRO A 99 11.69 9.16 26.04
C PRO A 99 12.85 9.79 25.25
N GLU A 100 13.80 9.00 24.78
CA GLU A 100 14.94 9.43 23.98
C GLU A 100 14.54 10.05 22.64
N ILE A 101 13.44 9.58 22.04
CA ILE A 101 12.86 10.11 20.80
C ILE A 101 12.25 11.49 21.07
N LEU A 102 11.52 11.65 22.18
CA LEU A 102 10.91 12.92 22.59
C LEU A 102 11.94 13.99 22.96
N LEU A 103 13.10 13.55 23.48
CA LEU A 103 14.22 14.42 23.84
C LEU A 103 15.12 14.80 22.64
N GLY A 104 14.81 14.32 21.44
CA GLY A 104 15.56 14.62 20.22
C GLY A 104 17.01 14.11 20.24
N ARG A 105 17.31 13.11 21.08
CA ARG A 105 18.65 12.55 21.19
C ARG A 105 18.88 11.55 20.07
N ALA A 106 20.12 11.42 19.62
CA ALA A 106 20.49 10.33 18.74
C ALA A 106 20.22 8.99 19.46
N TYR A 107 19.47 8.09 18.81
CA TYR A 107 19.17 6.77 19.37
C TYR A 107 19.47 5.66 18.35
N PRO A 108 20.01 4.51 18.80
CA PRO A 108 20.04 3.32 17.96
C PRO A 108 18.60 2.81 17.81
N PRO A 109 18.09 2.54 16.60
CA PRO A 109 16.70 2.16 16.42
C PRO A 109 16.29 0.85 17.13
N PHE A 110 17.25 -0.04 17.43
CA PHE A 110 17.12 -1.20 18.33
C PHE A 110 18.53 -1.68 18.74
N LYS A 111 18.65 -2.48 19.81
CA LYS A 111 19.88 -3.23 20.14
C LYS A 111 19.92 -4.50 19.29
N ALA A 112 21.04 -4.77 18.63
CA ALA A 112 21.23 -6.01 17.89
C ALA A 112 21.32 -7.19 18.89
N ASP A 113 20.55 -8.27 18.65
CA ASP A 113 20.70 -9.51 19.40
C ASP A 113 22.05 -10.16 19.02
N GLU A 114 22.87 -10.52 20.02
CA GLU A 114 24.21 -11.11 19.82
C GLU A 114 24.18 -12.51 19.17
N GLU A 115 23.03 -13.19 19.15
CA GLU A 115 22.84 -14.46 18.47
C GLU A 115 22.70 -14.27 16.95
N LYS A 116 23.84 -14.16 16.26
CA LYS A 116 23.93 -14.49 14.81
C LYS A 116 23.76 -16.00 14.60
N GLY A 117 22.56 -16.51 14.89
CA GLY A 117 22.19 -17.90 14.66
C GLY A 117 21.88 -18.14 13.18
N ASN A 118 22.74 -18.93 12.53
CA ASN A 118 22.48 -19.61 11.26
C ASN A 118 21.02 -20.08 11.14
N LEU A 119 20.22 -19.40 10.33
CA LEU A 119 18.88 -19.86 9.92
C LEU A 119 18.76 -19.77 8.40
N ALA A 120 19.59 -20.59 7.73
CA ALA A 120 19.17 -21.19 6.47
C ALA A 120 17.99 -22.12 6.77
N GLY A 121 16.80 -21.84 6.22
CA GLY A 121 15.67 -22.78 6.34
C GLY A 121 14.27 -22.20 6.44
N GLY A 122 14.10 -20.89 6.41
CA GLY A 122 12.79 -20.26 6.46
C GLY A 122 12.50 -19.41 5.23
N LYS A 123 11.50 -19.80 4.41
CA LYS A 123 10.91 -18.90 3.40
C LYS A 123 10.25 -17.73 4.13
N PHE A 124 10.99 -16.68 4.45
CA PHE A 124 10.45 -15.55 5.20
C PHE A 124 10.57 -14.24 4.41
N PHE A 125 9.44 -13.54 4.37
CA PHE A 125 9.10 -12.43 3.47
C PHE A 125 10.04 -11.23 3.66
N PHE A 126 10.96 -11.07 2.72
CA PHE A 126 11.66 -9.81 2.47
C PHE A 126 10.70 -8.86 1.77
N PHE A 127 10.61 -7.60 2.22
CA PHE A 127 9.99 -6.54 1.44
C PHE A 127 10.85 -5.27 1.42
N LYS A 128 10.82 -4.55 0.31
CA LYS A 128 11.38 -3.20 0.13
C LYS A 128 10.22 -2.24 -0.12
N PHE A 129 10.39 -0.96 0.23
CA PHE A 129 9.47 0.07 -0.28
C PHE A 129 9.64 0.22 -1.79
N GLN A 130 8.53 0.28 -2.51
CA GLN A 130 8.56 0.37 -3.97
C GLN A 130 9.24 1.65 -4.44
N LEU A 131 9.09 2.75 -3.70
CA LEU A 131 9.82 4.00 -3.96
C LEU A 131 11.34 3.78 -3.91
N THR A 132 11.85 3.22 -2.81
CA THR A 132 13.29 2.94 -2.64
C THR A 132 13.80 2.04 -3.74
N TYR A 133 13.04 1.00 -4.11
CA TYR A 133 13.41 0.11 -5.20
C TYR A 133 13.53 0.86 -6.55
N VAL A 134 12.57 1.72 -6.88
CA VAL A 134 12.60 2.52 -8.13
C VAL A 134 13.74 3.55 -8.11
N GLN A 135 14.01 4.18 -6.97
CA GLN A 135 15.14 5.11 -6.82
C GLN A 135 16.49 4.42 -7.01
N GLU A 136 16.66 3.21 -6.49
CA GLU A 136 17.89 2.42 -6.62
C GLU A 136 18.09 1.83 -8.03
N ASN A 137 17.01 1.41 -8.69
CA ASN A 137 17.06 0.62 -9.93
C ASN A 137 16.61 1.41 -11.16
N GLY A 138 16.19 2.66 -11.01
CA GLY A 138 15.67 3.49 -12.07
C GLY A 138 14.27 3.08 -12.56
N ALA A 139 13.95 3.49 -13.79
CA ALA A 139 12.69 3.15 -14.44
C ALA A 139 12.58 1.64 -14.65
N GLN A 140 11.41 1.07 -14.35
CA GLN A 140 11.20 -0.37 -14.44
C GLN A 140 10.56 -0.76 -15.77
N SER A 141 10.88 -1.97 -16.24
CA SER A 141 10.31 -2.50 -17.48
C SER A 141 8.78 -2.53 -17.42
N GLU A 142 8.14 -2.18 -18.53
CA GLU A 142 6.68 -2.12 -18.62
C GLU A 142 5.99 -3.42 -18.15
N ARG A 143 6.56 -4.59 -18.49
CA ARG A 143 6.02 -5.90 -18.07
C ARG A 143 6.03 -6.10 -16.55
N LEU A 144 7.11 -5.70 -15.89
CA LEU A 144 7.21 -5.79 -14.43
C LEU A 144 6.24 -4.81 -13.77
N THR A 145 6.17 -3.58 -14.28
CA THR A 145 5.25 -2.56 -13.79
C THR A 145 3.80 -2.98 -13.96
N GLN A 146 3.43 -3.53 -15.12
CA GLN A 146 2.10 -4.07 -15.38
C GLN A 146 1.73 -5.15 -14.35
N ASN A 147 2.63 -6.07 -14.01
CA ASN A 147 2.38 -7.10 -13.00
C ASN A 147 2.12 -6.51 -11.60
N TRP A 148 2.84 -5.45 -11.23
CA TRP A 148 2.60 -4.75 -9.96
C TRP A 148 1.31 -3.95 -9.98
N MET A 149 1.04 -3.22 -11.05
CA MET A 149 -0.19 -2.44 -11.21
C MET A 149 -1.44 -3.33 -11.21
N CYS A 150 -1.40 -4.51 -11.84
CA CYS A 150 -2.48 -5.50 -11.76
C CYS A 150 -2.77 -5.94 -10.32
N GLN A 151 -1.73 -6.14 -9.50
CA GLN A 151 -1.89 -6.49 -8.09
C GLN A 151 -2.47 -5.32 -7.28
N LEU A 152 -1.96 -4.10 -7.50
CA LEU A 152 -2.45 -2.88 -6.84
C LEU A 152 -3.92 -2.60 -7.19
N ILE A 153 -4.27 -2.63 -8.47
CA ILE A 153 -5.66 -2.44 -8.93
C ILE A 153 -6.56 -3.52 -8.34
N SER A 154 -6.12 -4.78 -8.29
CA SER A 154 -6.89 -5.85 -7.64
C SER A 154 -7.11 -5.58 -6.15
N ALA A 155 -6.11 -5.05 -5.43
CA ALA A 155 -6.22 -4.73 -4.01
C ALA A 155 -7.12 -3.51 -3.76
N VAL A 156 -6.96 -2.43 -4.54
CA VAL A 156 -7.81 -1.23 -4.44
C VAL A 156 -9.25 -1.55 -4.83
N ARG A 157 -9.47 -2.37 -5.86
CA ARG A 157 -10.81 -2.85 -6.22
C ARG A 157 -11.47 -3.58 -5.04
N TYR A 158 -10.73 -4.43 -4.35
CA TYR A 158 -11.23 -5.10 -3.15
C TYR A 158 -11.62 -4.10 -2.05
N MET A 159 -10.83 -3.05 -1.81
CA MET A 159 -11.16 -2.00 -0.84
C MET A 159 -12.43 -1.23 -1.25
N HIS A 160 -12.52 -0.80 -2.51
CA HIS A 160 -13.67 -0.05 -3.03
C HIS A 160 -14.97 -0.87 -2.99
N MET A 161 -14.91 -2.16 -3.33
CA MET A 161 -16.05 -3.10 -3.18
C MET A 161 -16.52 -3.26 -1.74
N ARG A 162 -15.66 -2.94 -0.77
CA ARG A 162 -15.96 -2.94 0.67
C ARG A 162 -16.27 -1.54 1.20
N TRP A 163 -16.52 -0.60 0.30
CA TRP A 163 -16.83 0.78 0.63
C TRP A 163 -15.71 1.51 1.39
N ILE A 164 -14.44 1.13 1.16
CA ILE A 164 -13.28 1.74 1.82
C ILE A 164 -12.39 2.40 0.77
N ALA A 165 -12.15 3.70 0.93
CA ALA A 165 -11.18 4.45 0.13
C ALA A 165 -9.86 4.56 0.88
N HIS A 166 -8.72 4.46 0.18
CA HIS A 166 -7.40 4.53 0.81
C HIS A 166 -6.97 5.97 1.10
N ARG A 167 -7.10 6.86 0.11
CA ARG A 167 -6.81 8.31 0.16
C ARG A 167 -5.34 8.71 0.43
N ASP A 168 -4.40 7.77 0.34
CA ASP A 168 -2.94 8.06 0.41
C ASP A 168 -2.13 6.96 -0.30
N LEU A 169 -2.59 6.57 -1.49
CA LEU A 169 -1.85 5.64 -2.34
C LEU A 169 -0.63 6.35 -2.91
N LYS A 170 0.54 5.83 -2.58
CA LYS A 170 1.84 6.36 -3.00
C LYS A 170 2.90 5.25 -2.95
N LEU A 171 4.04 5.44 -3.61
CA LEU A 171 5.08 4.41 -3.69
C LEU A 171 5.72 4.08 -2.33
N GLU A 172 5.67 5.03 -1.39
CA GLU A 172 6.08 4.89 0.00
C GLU A 172 5.15 3.94 0.77
N ASN A 173 3.89 3.84 0.35
CA ASN A 173 2.88 2.99 0.97
C ASN A 173 2.69 1.66 0.20
N ILE A 174 3.63 1.31 -0.69
CA ILE A 174 3.62 0.05 -1.42
C ILE A 174 4.87 -0.77 -1.07
N LEU A 175 4.62 -1.96 -0.52
CA LEU A 175 5.65 -2.92 -0.14
C LEU A 175 5.86 -3.92 -1.26
N LEU A 176 7.09 -4.03 -1.76
CA LEU A 176 7.55 -4.99 -2.76
C LEU A 176 8.23 -6.17 -2.09
N PHE A 177 7.69 -7.38 -2.24
CA PHE A 177 8.22 -8.59 -1.63
C PHE A 177 9.26 -9.30 -2.51
N ALA A 178 10.05 -10.21 -1.92
CA ALA A 178 11.05 -11.00 -2.64
C ALA A 178 10.47 -11.86 -3.78
N ASP A 179 9.23 -12.32 -3.64
CA ASP A 179 8.48 -13.03 -4.69
C ASP A 179 7.94 -12.08 -5.79
N LYS A 180 8.38 -10.83 -5.78
CA LYS A 180 7.93 -9.74 -6.66
C LYS A 180 6.44 -9.41 -6.51
N SER A 181 5.78 -9.86 -5.44
CA SER A 181 4.43 -9.40 -5.10
C SER A 181 4.46 -8.00 -4.49
N VAL A 182 3.38 -7.25 -4.66
CA VAL A 182 3.20 -5.93 -4.03
C VAL A 182 2.03 -5.95 -3.07
N LYS A 183 2.15 -5.23 -1.95
CA LYS A 183 1.06 -5.04 -0.98
C LYS A 183 0.97 -3.58 -0.58
N ILE A 184 -0.25 -3.11 -0.42
CA ILE A 184 -0.55 -1.78 0.08
C ILE A 184 -0.36 -1.78 1.61
N ALA A 185 0.25 -0.73 2.12
CA ALA A 185 0.46 -0.45 3.54
C ALA A 185 -0.12 0.93 3.89
N ASP A 186 -0.09 1.26 5.19
CA ASP A 186 -0.54 2.54 5.74
C ASP A 186 -2.00 2.89 5.41
N PHE A 187 -2.89 2.38 6.27
CA PHE A 187 -4.33 2.60 6.18
C PHE A 187 -4.78 3.78 7.06
N GLY A 188 -3.85 4.63 7.54
CA GLY A 188 -4.16 5.71 8.48
C GLY A 188 -5.10 6.78 7.94
N PHE A 189 -5.12 6.95 6.61
CA PHE A 189 -6.04 7.86 5.92
C PHE A 189 -7.27 7.16 5.33
N CYS A 190 -7.44 5.85 5.53
CA CYS A 190 -8.58 5.15 4.99
C CYS A 190 -9.90 5.69 5.55
N ARG A 191 -10.94 5.66 4.72
CA ARG A 191 -12.27 6.12 5.09
C ARG A 191 -13.34 5.21 4.52
N GLU A 192 -14.32 4.88 5.35
CA GLU A 192 -15.57 4.29 4.91
C GLU A 192 -16.42 5.31 4.14
N VAL A 193 -16.87 4.91 2.96
CA VAL A 193 -17.68 5.69 2.03
C VAL A 193 -19.11 5.18 2.12
N LYS A 194 -20.04 6.02 2.56
CA LYS A 194 -21.39 5.57 2.93
C LYS A 194 -22.31 5.28 1.74
N SER A 195 -22.02 5.87 0.59
CA SER A 195 -22.78 5.72 -0.66
C SER A 195 -21.96 6.25 -1.84
N GLU A 196 -22.38 5.99 -3.08
CA GLU A 196 -21.70 6.54 -4.27
C GLU A 196 -21.67 8.08 -4.28
N ALA A 197 -22.65 8.71 -3.64
CA ALA A 197 -22.73 10.16 -3.50
C ALA A 197 -21.93 10.71 -2.30
N ASP A 198 -21.29 9.85 -1.49
CA ASP A 198 -20.54 10.29 -0.31
C ASP A 198 -19.19 10.90 -0.70
N MET A 199 -19.13 12.23 -0.65
CA MET A 199 -17.95 13.01 -0.98
C MET A 199 -17.05 13.24 0.25
N SER A 200 -15.76 13.43 -0.01
CA SER A 200 -14.78 13.84 1.00
C SER A 200 -14.45 15.32 0.88
N PHE A 201 -14.41 15.99 2.03
CA PHE A 201 -14.02 17.39 2.17
C PHE A 201 -12.63 17.53 2.82
N THR A 202 -12.08 16.43 3.34
CA THR A 202 -10.80 16.44 4.04
C THR A 202 -9.65 16.40 3.03
N PHE A 203 -8.77 17.40 3.11
CA PHE A 203 -7.46 17.36 2.48
C PHE A 203 -6.54 16.46 3.29
N CYS A 204 -6.22 15.29 2.77
CA CYS A 204 -5.29 14.34 3.38
C CYS A 204 -4.52 13.58 2.30
N GLY A 205 -3.41 12.96 2.71
CA GLY A 205 -2.50 12.28 1.82
C GLY A 205 -1.44 13.19 1.23
N SER A 206 -0.67 12.64 0.28
CA SER A 206 0.55 13.25 -0.22
C SER A 206 0.31 14.10 -1.47
N LYS A 207 0.77 15.37 -1.44
CA LYS A 207 0.52 16.38 -2.49
C LYS A 207 0.92 15.90 -3.90
N ALA A 208 2.10 15.30 -4.03
CA ALA A 208 2.62 14.68 -5.25
C ALA A 208 1.66 13.68 -5.96
N TYR A 209 0.82 12.98 -5.20
CA TYR A 209 -0.07 11.92 -5.70
C TYR A 209 -1.55 12.34 -5.69
N SER A 210 -1.83 13.59 -5.32
CA SER A 210 -3.19 14.10 -5.13
C SER A 210 -3.83 14.53 -6.44
N ALA A 211 -5.12 14.19 -6.57
CA ALA A 211 -5.97 14.61 -7.69
C ALA A 211 -6.23 16.13 -7.66
N PRO A 212 -6.53 16.77 -8.81
CA PRO A 212 -6.71 18.21 -8.91
C PRO A 212 -7.80 18.75 -7.97
N GLU A 213 -8.91 18.02 -7.84
CA GLU A 213 -10.02 18.41 -6.97
C GLU A 213 -9.63 18.47 -5.48
N ILE A 214 -8.69 17.61 -5.05
CA ILE A 214 -8.14 17.63 -3.68
C ILE A 214 -7.23 18.86 -3.51
N LEU A 215 -6.34 19.12 -4.47
CA LEU A 215 -5.44 20.28 -4.44
C LEU A 215 -6.19 21.63 -4.44
N LEU A 216 -7.37 21.66 -5.07
CA LEU A 216 -8.30 22.79 -5.08
C LEU A 216 -9.15 22.91 -3.80
N GLY A 217 -9.05 21.96 -2.86
CA GLY A 217 -9.84 21.94 -1.63
C GLY A 217 -11.35 21.74 -1.87
N ARG A 218 -11.73 21.09 -2.97
CA ARG A 218 -13.13 20.84 -3.32
C ARG A 218 -13.60 19.49 -2.75
N ALA A 219 -14.91 19.33 -2.62
CA ALA A 219 -15.49 18.02 -2.36
C ALA A 219 -15.15 17.05 -3.50
N TYR A 220 -14.73 15.83 -3.19
CA TYR A 220 -14.28 14.86 -4.19
C TYR A 220 -14.79 13.44 -3.91
N PRO A 221 -14.92 12.59 -4.96
CA PRO A 221 -15.24 11.18 -4.79
C PRO A 221 -13.99 10.40 -4.38
N PRO A 222 -13.92 9.81 -3.17
CA PRO A 222 -12.70 9.19 -2.67
C PRO A 222 -12.16 8.06 -3.54
N PHE A 223 -13.05 7.26 -4.15
CA PHE A 223 -12.63 6.16 -5.03
C PHE A 223 -11.99 6.65 -6.33
N LYS A 224 -12.48 7.74 -6.92
CA LYS A 224 -11.88 8.33 -8.14
C LYS A 224 -10.54 9.00 -7.82
N ALA A 225 -10.35 9.51 -6.60
CA ALA A 225 -9.06 10.02 -6.16
C ALA A 225 -8.01 8.91 -6.03
N ASP A 226 -8.37 7.73 -5.49
CA ASP A 226 -7.46 6.58 -5.45
C ASP A 226 -7.01 6.15 -6.86
N VAL A 227 -7.91 6.18 -7.85
CA VAL A 227 -7.58 5.86 -9.25
C VAL A 227 -6.57 6.84 -9.84
N TRP A 228 -6.70 8.14 -9.54
CA TRP A 228 -5.70 9.15 -9.93
C TRP A 228 -4.33 8.82 -9.36
N SER A 229 -4.25 8.54 -8.04
CA SER A 229 -2.99 8.20 -7.38
C SER A 229 -2.34 6.95 -7.96
N LEU A 230 -3.11 5.94 -8.34
CA LEU A 230 -2.61 4.77 -9.07
C LEU A 230 -2.02 5.14 -10.45
N GLY A 231 -2.59 6.11 -11.15
CA GLY A 231 -2.04 6.66 -12.40
C GLY A 231 -0.67 7.32 -12.19
N VAL A 232 -0.55 8.13 -11.14
CA VAL A 232 0.74 8.73 -10.74
C VAL A 232 1.77 7.65 -10.40
N ILE A 233 1.39 6.63 -9.62
CA ILE A 233 2.27 5.50 -9.27
C ILE A 233 2.78 4.79 -10.54
N ALA A 234 1.88 4.46 -11.47
CA ALA A 234 2.25 3.81 -12.72
C ALA A 234 3.26 4.64 -13.53
N PHE A 235 2.99 5.95 -13.68
CA PHE A 235 3.88 6.89 -14.36
C PHE A 235 5.27 6.92 -13.73
N VAL A 236 5.35 7.05 -12.39
CA VAL A 236 6.64 7.12 -11.69
C VAL A 236 7.42 5.83 -11.86
N ILE A 237 6.79 4.65 -11.80
CA ILE A 237 7.51 3.39 -11.96
C ILE A 237 8.08 3.24 -13.38
N VAL A 238 7.33 3.59 -14.43
CA VAL A 238 7.80 3.45 -15.82
C VAL A 238 8.75 4.55 -16.28
N THR A 239 8.79 5.71 -15.60
CA THR A 239 9.64 6.84 -16.00
C THR A 239 10.74 7.19 -15.01
N ASN A 240 10.64 6.75 -13.76
CA ASN A 240 11.43 7.23 -12.62
C ASN A 240 11.39 8.76 -12.46
N ARG A 241 10.25 9.38 -12.77
CA ARG A 241 10.01 10.82 -12.66
C ARG A 241 8.64 11.09 -12.08
N MET A 242 8.53 12.16 -11.30
CA MET A 242 7.23 12.67 -10.90
C MET A 242 6.55 13.36 -12.10
N PRO A 243 5.24 13.15 -12.33
CA PRO A 243 4.53 13.82 -13.42
C PRO A 243 4.38 15.33 -13.17
N PHE A 244 4.29 15.74 -11.91
CA PHE A 244 4.12 17.14 -11.50
C PHE A 244 5.09 17.49 -10.38
N ASP A 245 5.62 18.71 -10.39
CA ASP A 245 6.54 19.19 -9.36
C ASP A 245 5.77 19.69 -8.13
N GLU A 246 5.80 18.94 -7.04
CA GLU A 246 5.13 19.34 -5.79
C GLU A 246 5.86 20.45 -5.01
N ARG A 247 7.13 20.74 -5.37
CA ARG A 247 7.97 21.75 -4.68
C ARG A 247 7.54 23.18 -4.99
N VAL A 248 6.72 23.37 -6.02
CA VAL A 248 6.16 24.69 -6.34
C VAL A 248 5.25 25.16 -5.21
N SER A 249 5.34 26.46 -4.92
CA SER A 249 4.73 27.07 -3.73
C SER A 249 3.20 27.08 -3.76
N SER A 250 2.58 26.98 -4.93
CA SER A 250 1.12 27.08 -5.11
C SER A 250 0.54 25.82 -5.72
N ASN A 251 -0.52 25.30 -5.10
CA ASN A 251 -1.31 24.19 -5.64
C ASN A 251 -1.87 24.51 -7.03
N THR A 252 -2.20 25.78 -7.32
CA THR A 252 -2.75 26.20 -8.61
C THR A 252 -1.79 25.92 -9.76
N ILE A 253 -0.48 26.04 -9.54
CA ILE A 253 0.53 25.73 -10.58
C ILE A 253 0.47 24.24 -10.93
N ILE A 254 0.36 23.39 -9.93
CA ILE A 254 0.25 21.93 -10.11
C ILE A 254 -1.06 21.58 -10.80
N VAL A 255 -2.17 22.20 -10.39
CA VAL A 255 -3.49 21.97 -10.99
C VAL A 255 -3.50 22.39 -12.46
N ASN A 256 -2.87 23.52 -12.81
CA ASN A 256 -2.75 23.93 -14.22
C ASN A 256 -1.92 22.91 -15.02
N ALA A 257 -0.80 22.45 -14.48
CA ALA A 257 0.02 21.40 -15.07
C ALA A 257 -0.75 20.07 -15.24
N GLN A 258 -1.60 19.72 -14.27
CA GLN A 258 -2.51 18.57 -14.33
C GLN A 258 -3.56 18.73 -15.43
N GLN A 259 -4.14 19.92 -15.57
CA GLN A 259 -5.13 20.24 -16.60
C GLN A 259 -4.53 20.19 -18.01
N GLU A 260 -3.32 20.72 -18.17
CA GLU A 260 -2.58 20.75 -19.44
C GLU A 260 -1.91 19.42 -19.78
N ARG A 261 -1.91 18.45 -18.86
CA ARG A 261 -1.15 17.19 -18.96
C ARG A 261 0.33 17.44 -19.30
N SER A 262 0.97 18.31 -18.53
CA SER A 262 2.34 18.77 -18.81
C SER A 262 3.44 17.70 -18.60
N TYR A 263 3.09 16.46 -18.25
CA TYR A 263 4.05 15.35 -18.13
C TYR A 263 4.32 14.73 -19.50
N HIS A 264 5.51 14.15 -19.66
CA HIS A 264 5.93 13.56 -20.93
C HIS A 264 6.57 12.19 -20.74
N TYR A 265 6.26 11.28 -21.67
CA TYR A 265 6.87 9.96 -21.75
C TYR A 265 8.21 10.05 -22.49
N PRO A 266 9.35 9.74 -21.84
CA PRO A 266 10.66 9.82 -22.51
C PRO A 266 10.76 8.81 -23.65
N ARG A 267 11.06 9.28 -24.87
CA ARG A 267 11.16 8.43 -26.08
C ARG A 267 12.16 7.28 -25.94
N ASN A 268 13.24 7.48 -25.18
CA ASN A 268 14.27 6.48 -24.95
C ASN A 268 13.81 5.28 -24.09
N LEU A 269 12.67 5.39 -23.40
CA LEU A 269 12.10 4.32 -22.59
C LEU A 269 11.14 3.41 -23.36
N MET A 270 10.76 3.79 -24.59
CA MET A 270 9.92 2.98 -25.49
C MET A 270 8.63 2.46 -24.83
N ILE A 271 7.97 3.29 -24.02
CA ILE A 271 6.72 2.95 -23.30
C ILE A 271 5.60 2.77 -24.33
N SER A 272 4.86 1.65 -24.27
CA SER A 272 3.81 1.34 -25.23
C SER A 272 2.66 2.36 -25.20
N GLU A 273 1.99 2.54 -26.34
CA GLU A 273 0.81 3.40 -26.43
C GLU A 273 -0.29 2.93 -25.47
N ALA A 274 -0.47 1.63 -25.31
CA ALA A 274 -1.44 1.07 -24.37
C ALA A 274 -1.16 1.49 -22.92
N CYS A 275 0.11 1.47 -22.50
CA CYS A 275 0.55 1.94 -21.18
C CYS A 275 0.30 3.45 -21.01
N GLN A 276 0.71 4.26 -21.98
CA GLN A 276 0.51 5.71 -21.97
C GLN A 276 -0.98 6.06 -21.88
N GLN A 277 -1.81 5.52 -22.77
CA GLN A 277 -3.27 5.73 -22.77
C GLN A 277 -3.92 5.32 -21.44
N THR A 278 -3.46 4.21 -20.85
CA THR A 278 -3.99 3.74 -19.56
C THR A 278 -3.66 4.72 -18.43
N ILE A 279 -2.40 5.16 -18.34
CA ILE A 279 -1.93 6.13 -17.34
C ILE A 279 -2.67 7.46 -17.51
N ASP A 280 -2.76 7.96 -18.74
CA ASP A 280 -3.44 9.21 -19.10
C ASP A 280 -4.93 9.17 -18.75
N THR A 281 -5.59 8.03 -18.96
CA THR A 281 -7.01 7.85 -18.65
C THR A 281 -7.25 7.82 -17.14
N MET A 282 -6.39 7.16 -16.36
CA MET A 282 -6.45 7.16 -14.90
C MET A 282 -6.20 8.56 -14.31
N MET A 283 -5.36 9.36 -14.97
CA MET A 283 -5.09 10.77 -14.63
C MET A 283 -5.98 11.76 -15.41
N THR A 284 -7.23 11.40 -15.69
CA THR A 284 -8.22 12.34 -16.26
C THR A 284 -8.55 13.43 -15.24
N PHE A 285 -8.38 14.70 -15.64
CA PHE A 285 -8.53 15.87 -14.78
C PHE A 285 -9.90 15.92 -14.11
N ASP A 286 -10.96 15.86 -14.92
CA ASP A 286 -12.33 15.81 -14.42
C ASP A 286 -12.66 14.40 -13.89
N TYR A 287 -13.00 14.33 -12.60
CA TYR A 287 -13.29 13.06 -11.92
C TYR A 287 -14.58 12.40 -12.41
N GLU A 288 -15.51 13.14 -13.04
CA GLU A 288 -16.72 12.56 -13.62
C GLU A 288 -16.37 11.64 -14.78
N ASN A 289 -15.46 12.11 -15.64
CA ASN A 289 -14.93 11.39 -16.79
C ASN A 289 -13.79 10.41 -16.45
N ARG A 290 -13.18 10.53 -15.27
CA ARG A 290 -12.15 9.60 -14.79
C ARG A 290 -12.76 8.22 -14.54
N PRO A 291 -12.12 7.11 -14.94
CA PRO A 291 -12.68 5.78 -14.72
C PRO A 291 -12.82 5.46 -13.23
N ASN A 292 -13.84 4.68 -12.86
CA ASN A 292 -13.84 3.96 -11.59
C ASN A 292 -12.87 2.76 -11.66
N ILE A 293 -12.64 2.09 -10.52
CA ILE A 293 -11.66 0.99 -10.45
C ILE A 293 -12.04 -0.22 -11.32
N HIS A 294 -13.33 -0.46 -11.57
CA HIS A 294 -13.82 -1.53 -12.45
C HIS A 294 -13.61 -1.21 -13.93
N GLU A 295 -13.70 0.06 -14.31
CA GLU A 295 -13.34 0.53 -15.66
C GLU A 295 -11.82 0.51 -15.84
N ALA A 296 -11.07 0.98 -14.84
CA ALA A 296 -9.61 1.05 -14.88
C ALA A 296 -8.97 -0.32 -15.12
N MET A 297 -9.48 -1.39 -14.50
CA MET A 297 -8.96 -2.76 -14.71
C MET A 297 -9.15 -3.30 -16.13
N ASN A 298 -10.01 -2.69 -16.95
CA ASN A 298 -10.26 -3.09 -18.34
C ASN A 298 -9.54 -2.18 -19.36
N LEU A 299 -8.72 -1.23 -18.89
CA LEU A 299 -7.93 -0.38 -19.77
C LEU A 299 -6.91 -1.20 -20.59
N PRO A 300 -6.49 -0.72 -21.77
CA PRO A 300 -5.72 -1.51 -22.73
C PRO A 300 -4.44 -2.14 -22.17
N TRP A 301 -3.78 -1.46 -21.23
CA TRP A 301 -2.56 -1.97 -20.62
C TRP A 301 -2.81 -3.12 -19.64
N PHE A 302 -4.03 -3.29 -19.13
CA PHE A 302 -4.40 -4.35 -18.18
C PHE A 302 -5.23 -5.48 -18.82
N ASP A 303 -5.70 -5.31 -20.07
CA ASP A 303 -6.51 -6.32 -20.82
C ASP A 303 -5.75 -7.63 -21.12
N ILE A 304 -4.50 -7.76 -20.67
CA ILE A 304 -3.76 -9.03 -20.67
C ILE A 304 -4.37 -10.06 -19.70
N MET A 305 -5.27 -9.69 -18.79
CA MET A 305 -5.99 -10.64 -17.93
C MET A 305 -6.86 -11.68 -18.69
N LYS A 306 -7.10 -11.51 -20.00
CA LYS A 306 -7.67 -12.58 -20.85
C LYS A 306 -6.66 -13.67 -21.22
N THR A 307 -5.36 -13.36 -21.36
CA THR A 307 -4.34 -14.35 -21.73
C THR A 307 -3.99 -15.35 -20.62
N PHE A 308 -4.33 -15.06 -19.37
CA PHE A 308 -4.14 -15.99 -18.24
C PHE A 308 -5.41 -16.79 -17.86
N ARG A 309 -6.55 -16.56 -18.52
CA ARG A 309 -7.79 -17.33 -18.29
C ARG A 309 -8.02 -18.38 -19.38
N ARG A 310 -7.36 -19.54 -19.14
CA ARG A 310 -7.67 -20.95 -19.51
C ARG A 310 -7.00 -21.57 -20.74
N PRO A 311 -6.68 -22.90 -20.70
CA PRO A 311 -7.18 -23.90 -19.74
C PRO A 311 -6.10 -24.64 -18.91
N ARG A 312 -6.37 -24.84 -17.61
CA ARG A 312 -5.99 -26.09 -16.94
C ARG A 312 -7.25 -26.93 -16.86
N ASN A 313 -7.44 -27.79 -17.85
CA ASN A 313 -8.45 -28.84 -17.88
C ASN A 313 -7.81 -30.24 -17.92
N ASP A 314 -6.59 -30.44 -17.42
CA ASP A 314 -5.91 -31.75 -17.48
C ASP A 314 -5.27 -32.18 -16.15
N VAL A 315 -5.99 -32.07 -15.03
CA VAL A 315 -5.56 -32.79 -13.81
C VAL A 315 -6.69 -33.44 -13.02
N HIS A 316 -7.90 -33.54 -13.58
CA HIS A 316 -9.00 -34.23 -12.88
C HIS A 316 -9.30 -35.66 -13.35
N ASP A 317 -8.66 -36.16 -14.41
CA ASP A 317 -8.90 -37.51 -14.96
C ASP A 317 -7.74 -38.53 -14.80
N ALA A 318 -6.68 -38.21 -14.05
CA ALA A 318 -5.56 -39.14 -13.83
C ALA A 318 -5.58 -39.90 -12.48
N PHE A 319 -6.64 -39.78 -11.68
CA PHE A 319 -6.73 -40.44 -10.35
C PHE A 319 -7.98 -41.31 -10.14
N LYS A 320 -8.51 -41.92 -11.21
CA LYS A 320 -9.57 -42.93 -11.13
C LYS A 320 -9.31 -44.22 -11.93
N GLN A 321 -8.04 -44.61 -12.04
CA GLN A 321 -7.67 -45.97 -12.39
C GLN A 321 -6.53 -46.43 -11.48
N HIS A 322 -6.89 -46.83 -10.26
CA HIS A 322 -6.27 -47.87 -9.42
C HIS A 322 -6.78 -47.63 -7.99
N TYR A 323 -7.40 -48.68 -7.43
CA TYR A 323 -8.20 -48.79 -6.20
C TYR A 323 -9.71 -48.58 -6.37
#